data_AF-A0A6P0UIB2-F1
#
_entry.id   AF-A0A6P0UIB2-F1
#
_cell.length_a   1.000
_cell.length_b   1.000
_cell.length_c   1.000
_cell.angle_alpha   90.00
_cell.angle_beta   90.00
_cell.angle_gamma   90.00
#
_symmetry.space_group_name_H-M   'P 1'
#
loop_
_entity.id
_entity.type
_entity.pdbx_description
1 polymer ?
#
loop_
_entity_poly.entity_id
_entity_poly.type
_entity_poly.pdbx_seq_one_letter_code
_entity_poly.pdbx_strand_id
1 'polypeptide(L)'
;MQKIVKIAVIALGVLGIILWFLLLGSVDPYTDLMINIAKFLVIIAAAIVLIFTFKNLISHPDKLKKALIAIVGFLIVVAIGYALSNGEATDTTSASASKWVGTGLYTFYILTFIAAGAMILSGIKKIFK
;
A
#
# COMPACT_ATOMS: atom_id res chain seq x y z
N MET A 1 -5.44 -15.66 -24.53
CA MET A 1 -6.04 -15.26 -23.23
C MET A 1 -5.84 -13.77 -22.89
N GLN A 2 -4.70 -13.14 -23.17
CA GLN A 2 -4.43 -11.71 -22.86
C GLN A 2 -5.38 -10.69 -23.53
N LYS A 3 -5.78 -10.88 -24.80
CA LYS A 3 -6.59 -9.89 -25.54
C LYS A 3 -8.04 -9.77 -25.02
N ILE A 4 -8.67 -10.89 -24.68
CA ILE A 4 -10.05 -10.95 -24.15
C ILE A 4 -10.12 -10.37 -22.73
N VAL A 5 -9.13 -10.69 -21.88
CA VAL A 5 -9.05 -10.11 -20.54
C VAL A 5 -8.81 -8.59 -20.60
N LYS A 6 -7.97 -8.11 -21.54
CA LYS A 6 -7.78 -6.66 -21.76
C LYS A 6 -9.07 -5.96 -22.18
N ILE A 7 -9.82 -6.55 -23.11
CA ILE A 7 -11.11 -6.00 -23.57
C ILE A 7 -12.13 -5.98 -22.42
N ALA A 8 -12.16 -7.04 -21.60
CA ALA A 8 -13.08 -7.14 -20.47
C ALA A 8 -12.77 -6.10 -19.39
N VAL A 9 -11.49 -5.87 -19.08
CA VAL A 9 -11.06 -4.84 -18.12
C VAL A 9 -11.37 -3.43 -18.63
N ILE A 10 -11.17 -3.17 -19.93
CA ILE A 10 -11.53 -1.88 -20.53
C ILE A 10 -13.06 -1.68 -20.50
N ALA A 11 -13.84 -2.70 -20.85
CA ALA A 11 -15.30 -2.64 -20.79
C ALA A 11 -15.82 -2.39 -19.36
N LEU A 12 -15.25 -3.06 -18.36
CA LEU A 12 -15.53 -2.81 -16.94
C LEU A 12 -15.17 -1.39 -16.51
N GLY A 13 -14.02 -0.87 -16.97
CA GLY A 13 -13.61 0.51 -16.71
C GLY A 13 -14.56 1.54 -17.31
N VAL A 14 -15.01 1.33 -18.56
CA VAL A 14 -15.99 2.20 -19.23
C VAL A 14 -17.35 2.16 -18.51
N LEU A 15 -17.82 0.98 -18.10
CA LEU A 15 -19.03 0.82 -17.28
C LEU A 15 -18.94 1.58 -15.95
N GLY A 16 -17.78 1.51 -15.29
CA GLY A 16 -17.52 2.26 -14.06
C GLY A 16 -17.60 3.78 -14.25
N ILE A 17 -17.07 4.30 -15.35
CA ILE A 17 -17.14 5.72 -15.69
C ILE A 17 -18.59 6.15 -15.98
N ILE A 18 -19.36 5.34 -16.72
CA ILE A 18 -20.77 5.63 -17.02
C ILE A 18 -21.62 5.67 -15.75
N LEU A 19 -21.44 4.67 -14.87
CA LEU A 19 -22.07 4.65 -13.55
C LEU A 19 -21.67 5.88 -12.73
N TRP A 20 -20.41 6.31 -12.78
CA TRP A 20 -19.93 7.50 -12.09
C TRP A 20 -20.58 8.80 -12.59
N PHE A 21 -20.77 8.94 -13.90
CA PHE A 21 -21.50 10.09 -14.46
C PHE A 21 -22.98 10.09 -14.09
N LEU A 22 -23.60 8.91 -13.98
CA LEU A 22 -25.00 8.78 -13.56
C LEU A 22 -25.20 9.20 -12.08
N LEU A 23 -24.17 9.08 -11.24
CA LEU A 23 -24.16 9.53 -9.84
C LEU A 23 -24.15 11.06 -9.69
N LEU A 24 -23.59 11.81 -10.64
CA LEU A 24 -23.49 13.28 -10.55
C LEU A 24 -24.84 13.99 -10.74
N GLY A 25 -25.84 13.32 -11.35
CA GLY A 25 -27.12 13.93 -11.73
C GLY A 25 -28.32 13.55 -10.87
N SER A 26 -28.21 12.60 -9.94
CA SER A 26 -29.35 12.12 -9.15
C SER A 26 -29.47 12.87 -7.82
N VAL A 27 -30.51 13.70 -7.68
CA VAL A 27 -30.91 14.41 -6.44
C VAL A 27 -32.26 13.87 -5.96
N ASP A 28 -32.28 12.66 -5.40
CA ASP A 28 -33.48 12.08 -4.77
C ASP A 28 -33.13 10.82 -3.93
N PRO A 29 -34.04 10.26 -3.08
CA PRO A 29 -33.74 9.32 -1.98
C PRO A 29 -33.10 7.98 -2.37
N TYR A 30 -32.93 7.73 -3.67
CA TYR A 30 -32.16 6.59 -4.21
C TYR A 30 -30.64 6.76 -4.04
N THR A 31 -30.17 7.98 -3.76
CA THR A 31 -28.74 8.28 -3.55
C THR A 31 -28.19 7.57 -2.30
N ASP A 32 -28.96 7.55 -1.20
CA ASP A 32 -28.55 6.87 0.03
C ASP A 32 -28.51 5.35 -0.12
N LEU A 33 -29.52 4.76 -0.77
CA LEU A 33 -29.57 3.33 -1.04
C LEU A 33 -28.41 2.90 -1.96
N MET A 34 -28.09 3.69 -2.98
CA MET A 34 -27.00 3.42 -3.91
C MET A 34 -25.61 3.62 -3.29
N ILE A 35 -25.42 4.64 -2.43
CA ILE A 35 -24.18 4.81 -1.65
C ILE A 35 -23.98 3.63 -0.70
N ASN A 36 -25.04 3.12 -0.09
CA ASN A 36 -24.93 1.98 0.83
C ASN A 36 -24.55 0.68 0.08
N ILE A 37 -25.12 0.46 -1.11
CA ILE A 37 -24.71 -0.65 -2.00
C ILE A 37 -23.25 -0.48 -2.44
N ALA A 38 -22.81 0.73 -2.79
CA ALA A 38 -21.41 0.99 -3.16
C ALA A 38 -20.44 0.70 -2.01
N LYS A 39 -20.76 1.14 -0.78
CA LYS A 39 -19.97 0.82 0.42
C LYS A 39 -19.89 -0.70 0.62
N PHE A 40 -21.02 -1.40 0.50
CA PHE A 40 -21.07 -2.85 0.64
C PHE A 40 -20.21 -3.55 -0.44
N LEU A 41 -20.28 -3.08 -1.69
CA LEU A 41 -19.47 -3.62 -2.79
C LEU A 41 -17.97 -3.38 -2.56
N VAL A 42 -17.57 -2.22 -2.04
CA VAL A 42 -16.17 -1.91 -1.68
C VAL A 42 -15.68 -2.85 -0.58
N ILE A 43 -16.50 -3.10 0.45
CA ILE A 43 -16.16 -4.04 1.53
C ILE A 43 -15.99 -5.46 0.98
N ILE A 44 -16.89 -5.92 0.11
CA ILE A 44 -16.80 -7.24 -0.52
C ILE A 44 -15.57 -7.33 -1.41
N ALA A 45 -15.32 -6.32 -2.26
CA ALA A 45 -14.15 -6.30 -3.13
C ALA A 45 -12.86 -6.33 -2.31
N ALA A 46 -12.78 -5.54 -1.24
CA ALA A 46 -11.65 -5.58 -0.31
C ALA A 46 -11.49 -6.97 0.33
N ALA A 47 -12.58 -7.59 0.78
CA ALA A 47 -12.56 -8.93 1.35
C ALA A 47 -12.07 -9.98 0.34
N ILE A 48 -12.56 -9.95 -0.90
CA ILE A 48 -12.12 -10.84 -1.99
C ILE A 48 -10.63 -10.62 -2.26
N VAL A 49 -10.18 -9.38 -2.39
CA VAL A 49 -8.76 -9.06 -2.63
C VAL A 49 -7.90 -9.58 -1.49
N LEU A 50 -8.30 -9.38 -0.24
CA LEU A 50 -7.57 -9.91 0.92
C LEU A 50 -7.49 -11.43 0.88
N ILE A 51 -8.62 -12.12 0.72
CA ILE A 51 -8.68 -13.59 0.64
C ILE A 51 -7.79 -14.11 -0.49
N PHE A 52 -7.90 -13.55 -1.69
CA PHE A 52 -7.08 -13.93 -2.83
C PHE A 52 -5.60 -13.62 -2.60
N THR A 53 -5.27 -12.49 -1.97
CA THR A 53 -3.88 -12.12 -1.65
C THR A 53 -3.27 -13.13 -0.67
N PHE A 54 -3.96 -13.41 0.44
CA PHE A 54 -3.49 -14.39 1.42
C PHE A 54 -3.41 -15.80 0.83
N LYS A 55 -4.44 -16.23 0.08
CA LYS A 55 -4.43 -17.52 -0.61
C LYS A 55 -3.27 -17.60 -1.61
N ASN A 56 -3.04 -16.56 -2.41
CA ASN A 56 -1.94 -16.52 -3.38
C ASN A 56 -0.57 -16.59 -2.68
N LEU A 57 -0.41 -15.87 -1.56
CA LEU A 57 0.82 -15.83 -0.79
C LEU A 57 1.12 -17.20 -0.16
N ILE A 58 0.13 -17.84 0.47
CA ILE A 58 0.29 -19.16 1.10
C ILE A 58 0.52 -20.25 0.04
N SER A 59 -0.20 -20.22 -1.08
CA SER A 59 -0.03 -21.21 -2.16
C SER A 59 1.30 -21.09 -2.92
N HIS A 60 2.04 -19.98 -2.78
CA HIS A 60 3.32 -19.77 -3.44
C HIS A 60 4.43 -19.54 -2.40
N PRO A 61 5.09 -20.60 -1.90
CA PRO A 61 6.11 -20.49 -0.86
C PRO A 61 7.27 -19.57 -1.26
N ASP A 62 7.60 -19.47 -2.55
CA ASP A 62 8.63 -18.55 -3.06
C ASP A 62 8.23 -17.08 -2.92
N LYS A 63 6.96 -16.74 -3.16
CA LYS A 63 6.44 -15.38 -2.99
C LYS A 63 6.33 -15.03 -1.51
N LEU A 64 5.90 -15.98 -0.69
CA LEU A 64 5.84 -15.83 0.77
C LEU A 64 7.21 -15.55 1.36
N LYS A 65 8.23 -16.34 0.98
CA LYS A 65 9.62 -16.12 1.43
C LYS A 65 10.13 -14.73 1.07
N LYS A 66 9.90 -14.26 -0.17
CA LYS A 66 10.30 -12.91 -0.59
C LYS A 66 9.57 -11.83 0.20
N ALA A 67 8.27 -11.98 0.41
CA ALA A 67 7.49 -11.04 1.24
C ALA A 67 8.00 -11.03 2.69
N LEU A 68 8.30 -12.20 3.26
CA LEU A 68 8.83 -12.33 4.61
C LEU A 68 10.21 -11.67 4.74
N ILE A 69 11.11 -11.88 3.78
CA ILE A 69 12.42 -11.23 3.75
C ILE A 69 12.27 -9.70 3.69
N ALA A 70 11.33 -9.19 2.89
CA ALA A 70 11.06 -7.75 2.82
C ALA A 70 10.53 -7.21 4.16
N ILE A 71 9.62 -7.92 4.80
CA ILE A 71 9.07 -7.54 6.12
C ILE A 71 10.15 -7.56 7.19
N VAL A 72 10.98 -8.61 7.25
CA VAL A 72 12.08 -8.74 8.21
C VAL A 72 13.11 -7.63 7.97
N GLY A 73 13.48 -7.38 6.72
CA GLY A 73 14.38 -6.28 6.36
C GLY A 73 13.84 -4.91 6.82
N PHE A 74 12.54 -4.65 6.59
CA PHE A 74 11.89 -3.43 7.06
C PHE A 74 11.90 -3.32 8.60
N LEU A 75 11.56 -4.41 9.30
CA LEU A 75 11.57 -4.45 10.77
C LEU A 75 12.97 -4.20 11.36
N ILE A 76 14.03 -4.70 10.71
CA ILE A 76 15.40 -4.41 11.12
C ILE A 76 15.68 -2.91 11.03
N VAL A 77 15.27 -2.25 9.94
CA VAL A 77 15.47 -0.81 9.78
C VAL A 77 14.64 0.00 10.78
N VAL A 78 13.43 -0.47 11.12
CA VAL A 78 12.61 0.11 12.18
C VAL A 78 13.29 -0.03 13.55
N ALA A 79 13.84 -1.21 13.86
CA ALA A 79 14.55 -1.44 15.11
C ALA A 79 15.79 -0.54 15.24
N ILE A 80 16.53 -0.35 14.14
CA ILE A 80 17.67 0.58 14.10
C ILE A 80 17.17 2.03 14.32
N GLY A 81 16.10 2.44 13.63
CA GLY A 81 15.50 3.76 13.81
C GLY A 81 15.02 3.99 15.25
N TYR A 82 14.47 2.96 15.90
CA TYR A 82 14.01 3.02 17.29
C TYR A 82 15.17 3.12 18.28
N ALA A 83 16.25 2.37 18.04
CA ALA A 83 17.46 2.42 18.83
C ALA A 83 18.18 3.79 18.73
N LEU A 84 18.14 4.42 17.56
CA LEU A 84 18.70 5.76 17.32
C LEU A 84 17.80 6.90 17.80
N SER A 85 16.50 6.63 17.99
CA SER A 85 15.56 7.64 18.48
C SER A 85 15.73 7.87 19.99
N ASN A 86 16.05 9.11 20.36
CA ASN A 86 15.98 9.56 21.74
C ASN A 86 14.58 10.13 22.01
N GLY A 87 13.93 9.66 23.07
CA GLY A 87 12.64 10.17 23.53
C GLY A 87 12.84 11.36 24.46
N GLU A 88 13.26 12.50 23.92
CA GLU A 88 13.33 13.74 24.70
C GLU A 88 11.89 14.24 24.93
N ALA A 89 11.50 14.35 26.20
CA ALA A 89 10.18 14.88 26.59
C ALA A 89 10.22 16.41 26.51
N THR A 90 9.52 16.98 25.54
CA THR A 90 9.18 18.41 25.57
C THR A 90 7.79 18.57 26.20
N ASP A 91 7.57 19.67 26.92
CA ASP A 91 6.45 19.94 27.85
C ASP A 91 5.02 19.75 27.29
N THR A 92 4.86 19.44 26.01
CA THR A 92 3.58 19.24 25.32
C THR A 92 3.36 17.83 24.76
N THR A 93 4.29 16.88 24.93
CA THR A 93 4.17 15.51 24.37
C THR A 93 4.75 14.43 25.27
N SER A 94 4.05 13.30 25.39
CA SER A 94 4.57 12.11 26.07
C SER A 94 5.89 11.64 25.43
N ALA A 95 6.90 11.35 26.26
CA ALA A 95 8.22 10.85 25.84
C ALA A 95 8.12 9.66 24.87
N SER A 96 7.12 8.81 25.05
CA SER A 96 6.85 7.65 24.19
C SER A 96 6.40 8.07 22.79
N ALA A 97 5.49 9.03 22.67
CA ALA A 97 5.02 9.52 21.36
C ALA A 97 6.16 10.20 20.58
N SER A 98 6.97 11.03 21.27
CA SER A 98 8.15 11.67 20.70
C SER A 98 9.15 10.63 20.15
N LYS A 99 9.40 9.56 20.91
CA LYS A 99 10.29 8.48 20.48
C LYS A 99 9.79 7.74 19.24
N TRP A 100 8.48 7.44 19.14
CA TRP A 100 7.91 6.79 17.96
C TRP A 100 7.95 7.68 16.71
N VAL A 101 7.77 9.00 16.87
CA VAL A 101 7.92 9.96 15.77
C VAL A 101 9.39 10.00 15.31
N GLY A 102 10.34 10.09 16.26
CA GLY A 102 11.77 10.04 15.96
C GLY A 102 12.17 8.73 15.28
N THR A 103 11.63 7.61 15.74
CA THR A 103 11.81 6.28 15.11
C THR A 103 11.39 6.31 13.66
N GLY A 104 10.17 6.77 13.38
CA GLY A 104 9.65 6.86 12.01
C GLY A 104 10.52 7.73 11.11
N LEU A 105 11.02 8.84 11.64
CA LEU A 105 11.89 9.75 10.91
C LEU A 105 13.25 9.12 10.59
N TYR A 106 13.92 8.49 11.57
CA TYR A 106 15.18 7.77 11.35
C TYR A 106 15.01 6.59 10.39
N THR A 107 13.94 5.81 10.54
CA THR A 107 13.61 4.73 9.60
C THR A 107 13.45 5.26 8.18
N PHE A 108 12.74 6.39 8.01
CA PHE A 108 12.55 7.01 6.71
C PHE A 108 13.88 7.50 6.11
N TYR A 109 14.75 8.14 6.91
CA TYR A 109 16.07 8.59 6.45
C TYR A 109 16.96 7.43 5.99
N ILE A 110 17.01 6.35 6.77
CA ILE A 110 17.78 5.15 6.42
C ILE A 110 17.27 4.55 5.12
N LEU A 111 15.94 4.36 5.00
CA LEU A 111 15.34 3.81 3.78
C LEU A 111 15.55 4.71 2.57
N THR A 112 15.48 6.04 2.74
CA THR A 112 15.70 7.00 1.66
C THR A 112 17.13 6.90 1.14
N PHE A 113 18.11 6.80 2.04
CA PHE A 113 19.52 6.63 1.65
C PHE A 113 19.76 5.30 0.91
N ILE A 114 19.21 4.20 1.44
CA ILE A 114 19.28 2.88 0.80
C ILE A 114 18.62 2.91 -0.59
N ALA A 115 17.45 3.52 -0.72
CA ALA A 115 16.72 3.62 -1.98
C ALA A 115 17.50 4.44 -3.01
N ALA A 116 18.01 5.62 -2.64
CA ALA A 116 18.82 6.46 -3.51
C ALA A 116 20.07 5.71 -4.00
N GLY A 117 20.80 5.05 -3.08
CA GLY A 117 21.97 4.24 -3.44
C GLY A 117 21.62 3.07 -4.37
N ALA A 118 20.53 2.35 -4.09
CA ALA A 118 20.07 1.25 -4.93
C ALA A 118 19.66 1.73 -6.33
N MET A 119 19.01 2.88 -6.44
CA MET A 119 18.62 3.48 -7.73
C MET A 119 19.84 3.90 -8.54
N ILE A 120 20.84 4.52 -7.92
CA ILE A 120 22.10 4.91 -8.59
C ILE A 120 22.84 3.66 -9.08
N LEU A 121 23.03 2.65 -8.22
CA LEU A 121 23.70 1.40 -8.59
C LEU A 121 22.94 0.64 -9.69
N SER A 122 21.61 0.63 -9.63
CA SER A 122 20.76 0.04 -10.67
C SER A 122 20.89 0.79 -11.99
N GLY A 123 20.89 2.12 -11.94
CA GLY A 123 21.10 2.99 -13.10
C GLY A 123 22.46 2.77 -13.76
N ILE A 124 23.53 2.75 -12.97
CA ILE A 124 24.89 2.47 -13.46
C ILE A 124 24.98 1.08 -14.08
N LYS A 125 24.51 0.03 -13.39
CA LYS A 125 24.52 -1.34 -13.92
C LYS A 125 23.74 -1.48 -15.22
N LYS A 126 22.69 -0.67 -15.43
CA LYS A 126 21.89 -0.67 -16.64
C LYS A 126 22.58 0.01 -17.82
N ILE A 127 23.58 0.86 -17.57
CA ILE A 127 24.38 1.53 -18.61
C ILE A 127 25.57 0.64 -19.03
N PHE A 128 26.14 -0.10 -18.08
CA PHE A 128 27.29 -0.99 -18.33
C PHE A 128 26.91 -2.41 -18.80
N LYS A 129 25.61 -2.72 -18.93
CA LYS A 129 25.10 -3.99 -19.47
C LYS A 129 24.27 -3.70 -20.73
#